data_AF-K0W9N1-F1
#
_entry.id   AF-K0W9N1-F1
#
_cell.length_a   1.000
_cell.length_b   1.000
_cell.length_c   1.000
_cell.angle_alpha   90.00
_cell.angle_beta   90.00
_cell.angle_gamma   90.00
#
_symmetry.space_group_name_H-M   'P 1'
#
loop_
_entity.id
_entity.type
_entity.pdbx_description
1 polymer ?
#
loop_
_entity_poly.entity_id
_entity_poly.type
_entity_poly.pdbx_seq_one_letter_code
_entity_poly.pdbx_strand_id
1 'polypeptide(L)'
;MGIQEVLGKLNFVNATGGEPDRIKQIIAELYTVSDTARGVFDLLAASPKILTFEHEFQTKAKPGEFWVKYNPTSVDGKCLIGSDGTIATYSFEQAIMHEILHAVVGVDDGEKDGIPPNLLTGKYDYVGDTVRDEQLIVAEMGGPHYVDRASYHSTLYDWQVESLDVAVGESLTDGEPVKLVLVDDLGAKLHGDAIDTRDLSDPVLLVGLEGNDLIRAGAGNDYLYGGVGSDTIFGGDGDDWVAGNADFDKLFGEAGNDYVVGGKGDDILIGGTGNVNQLDISTLHSEWYDGERDFLNGGEGFDTFYMFATEGFYGSVTSNKATWNALQKSDWIDGSDHDYIANIQITQDHEQ
;
A
#
# COMPACT_ATOMS: atom_id res chain seq x y z
N MET A 1 -21.68 11.81 -30.48
CA MET A 1 -21.24 13.17 -30.12
C MET A 1 -19.75 13.25 -30.42
N GLY A 2 -19.10 14.41 -30.34
CA GLY A 2 -17.67 14.52 -30.65
C GLY A 2 -16.95 15.45 -29.68
N ILE A 3 -15.64 15.31 -29.57
CA ILE A 3 -14.80 16.04 -28.60
C ILE A 3 -15.03 17.57 -28.60
N GLN A 4 -15.34 18.19 -29.74
CA GLN A 4 -15.61 19.63 -29.80
C GLN A 4 -16.87 20.06 -29.02
N GLU A 5 -17.87 19.17 -28.94
CA GLU A 5 -19.08 19.42 -28.14
C GLU A 5 -18.78 19.33 -26.65
N VAL A 6 -17.93 18.37 -26.24
CA VAL A 6 -17.43 18.23 -24.87
C VAL A 6 -16.62 19.47 -24.46
N LEU A 7 -15.64 19.86 -25.28
CA LEU A 7 -14.80 21.04 -25.03
C LEU A 7 -15.60 22.34 -24.98
N GLY A 8 -16.69 22.43 -25.75
CA GLY A 8 -17.62 23.57 -25.74
C GLY A 8 -18.46 23.68 -24.46
N LYS A 9 -18.48 22.65 -23.61
CA LYS A 9 -19.20 22.63 -22.32
C LYS A 9 -18.32 22.86 -21.10
N LEU A 10 -17.06 23.24 -21.32
CA LEU A 10 -16.13 23.51 -20.23
C LEU A 10 -16.16 24.99 -19.86
N ASN A 11 -16.30 25.26 -18.57
CA ASN A 11 -16.18 26.60 -18.00
C ASN A 11 -15.03 26.62 -16.99
N PHE A 12 -14.29 27.72 -16.91
CA PHE A 12 -13.13 27.85 -16.03
C PHE A 12 -13.30 29.09 -15.14
N VAL A 13 -13.15 28.89 -13.84
CA VAL A 13 -13.29 29.92 -12.81
C VAL A 13 -11.99 29.99 -12.02
N ASN A 14 -11.45 31.20 -11.85
CA ASN A 14 -10.19 31.48 -11.16
C ASN A 14 -8.95 30.75 -11.71
N ALA A 15 -9.07 30.04 -12.83
CA ALA A 15 -7.96 29.35 -13.48
C ALA A 15 -6.85 30.34 -13.86
N THR A 16 -5.61 29.93 -13.64
CA THR A 16 -4.43 30.78 -13.88
C THR A 16 -3.56 30.25 -15.02
N GLY A 17 -2.83 31.14 -15.68
CA GLY A 17 -1.86 30.78 -16.71
C GLY A 17 -2.47 29.90 -17.84
N GLY A 18 -1.81 28.79 -18.13
CA GLY A 18 -2.20 27.82 -19.16
C GLY A 18 -3.08 26.67 -18.67
N GLU A 19 -3.62 26.74 -17.44
CA GLU A 19 -4.44 25.66 -16.85
C GLU A 19 -5.63 25.26 -17.75
N PRO A 20 -6.43 26.19 -18.32
CA PRO A 20 -7.54 25.79 -19.18
C PRO A 20 -7.12 25.00 -20.41
N ASP A 21 -5.99 25.35 -21.02
CA ASP A 21 -5.50 24.68 -22.22
C ASP A 21 -4.93 23.29 -21.87
N ARG A 22 -4.23 23.18 -20.72
CA ARG A 22 -3.78 21.88 -20.19
C ARG A 22 -4.95 20.95 -19.92
N ILE A 23 -5.99 21.41 -19.20
CA ILE A 23 -7.18 20.59 -18.89
C ILE A 23 -7.91 20.15 -20.18
N LYS A 24 -8.05 21.05 -21.16
CA LYS A 24 -8.64 20.69 -22.46
C LYS A 24 -7.82 19.62 -23.19
N GLN A 25 -6.50 19.70 -23.13
CA GLN A 25 -5.62 18.70 -23.74
C GLN A 25 -5.78 17.34 -23.06
N ILE A 26 -5.82 17.30 -21.72
CA ILE A 26 -6.07 16.09 -20.93
C ILE A 26 -7.39 15.45 -21.33
N ILE A 27 -8.48 16.22 -21.37
CA ILE A 27 -9.80 15.73 -21.77
C ILE A 27 -9.81 15.21 -23.21
N ALA A 28 -9.13 15.89 -24.14
CA ALA A 28 -9.04 15.46 -25.53
C ALA A 28 -8.28 14.14 -25.68
N GLU A 29 -7.21 13.95 -24.92
CA GLU A 29 -6.44 12.71 -24.88
C GLU A 29 -7.27 11.56 -24.30
N LEU A 30 -7.85 11.76 -23.10
CA LEU A 30 -8.74 10.80 -22.44
C LEU A 30 -9.88 10.36 -23.38
N TYR A 31 -10.58 11.32 -24.01
CA TYR A 31 -11.67 11.03 -24.94
C TYR A 31 -11.23 10.20 -26.14
N THR A 32 -10.00 10.39 -26.60
CA THR A 32 -9.47 9.72 -27.79
C THR A 32 -9.02 8.31 -27.47
N VAL A 33 -8.33 8.13 -26.34
CA VAL A 33 -7.63 6.88 -26.01
C VAL A 33 -8.52 5.92 -25.23
N SER A 34 -9.30 6.41 -24.26
CA SER A 34 -10.10 5.57 -23.36
C SER A 34 -11.57 5.56 -23.80
N ASP A 35 -12.10 4.36 -24.03
CA ASP A 35 -13.52 4.13 -24.32
C ASP A 35 -14.38 4.43 -23.08
N THR A 36 -13.87 4.09 -21.89
CA THR A 36 -14.52 4.39 -20.60
C THR A 36 -14.62 5.89 -20.37
N ALA A 37 -13.52 6.64 -20.51
CA ALA A 37 -13.53 8.10 -20.38
C ALA A 37 -14.41 8.75 -21.46
N ARG A 38 -14.38 8.24 -22.69
CA ARG A 38 -15.26 8.71 -23.77
C ARG A 38 -16.74 8.57 -23.38
N GLY A 39 -17.12 7.46 -22.75
CA GLY A 39 -18.47 7.26 -22.22
C GLY A 39 -18.88 8.34 -21.21
N VAL A 40 -17.98 8.68 -20.27
CA VAL A 40 -18.20 9.76 -19.27
C VAL A 40 -18.40 11.10 -19.97
N PHE A 41 -17.55 11.45 -20.92
CA PHE A 41 -17.67 12.71 -21.65
C PHE A 41 -18.89 12.76 -22.58
N ASP A 42 -19.33 11.63 -23.12
CA ASP A 42 -20.58 11.54 -23.89
C ASP A 42 -21.81 11.79 -22.99
N LEU A 43 -21.76 11.42 -21.70
CA LEU A 43 -22.80 11.82 -20.72
C LEU A 43 -22.82 13.34 -20.50
N LEU A 44 -21.64 13.97 -20.38
CA LEU A 44 -21.55 15.43 -20.34
C LEU A 44 -22.10 16.08 -21.61
N ALA A 45 -21.77 15.54 -22.79
CA ALA A 45 -22.27 16.02 -24.07
C ALA A 45 -23.80 15.84 -24.22
N ALA A 46 -24.39 14.80 -23.63
CA ALA A 46 -25.84 14.61 -23.62
C ALA A 46 -26.57 15.47 -22.56
N SER A 47 -25.88 15.89 -21.49
CA SER A 47 -26.43 16.69 -20.38
C SER A 47 -26.63 18.17 -20.75
N PRO A 48 -27.67 18.87 -20.29
CA PRO A 48 -27.78 20.32 -20.48
C PRO A 48 -26.81 21.14 -19.61
N LYS A 49 -26.03 20.47 -18.73
CA LYS A 49 -25.13 21.12 -17.78
C LYS A 49 -23.79 21.52 -18.43
N ILE A 50 -23.13 22.48 -17.77
CA ILE A 50 -21.77 22.94 -18.07
C ILE A 50 -20.86 22.35 -17.00
N LEU A 51 -19.74 21.74 -17.40
CA LEU A 51 -18.73 21.28 -16.46
C LEU A 51 -17.82 22.45 -16.10
N THR A 52 -17.89 22.90 -14.85
CA THR A 52 -17.09 24.03 -14.36
C THR A 52 -15.87 23.53 -13.62
N PHE A 53 -14.69 24.01 -14.01
CA PHE A 53 -13.42 23.83 -13.32
C PHE A 53 -13.10 25.09 -12.52
N GLU A 54 -12.99 24.96 -11.21
CA GLU A 54 -12.67 26.06 -10.30
C GLU A 54 -11.34 25.80 -9.61
N HIS A 55 -10.39 26.72 -9.77
CA HIS A 55 -9.14 26.69 -9.02
C HIS A 55 -9.42 27.17 -7.58
N GLU A 56 -9.32 26.27 -6.59
CA GLU A 56 -9.55 26.56 -5.16
C GLU A 56 -8.69 25.68 -4.25
N PHE A 57 -8.35 26.16 -3.03
CA PHE A 57 -7.57 25.42 -2.04
C PHE A 57 -8.28 24.20 -1.40
N GLN A 58 -9.61 24.09 -1.52
CA GLN A 58 -10.36 22.90 -1.07
C GLN A 58 -11.00 22.21 -2.28
N THR A 59 -10.63 20.96 -2.51
CA THR A 59 -10.78 20.33 -3.83
C THR A 59 -11.91 19.31 -3.95
N LYS A 60 -12.70 19.03 -2.91
CA LYS A 60 -13.75 18.00 -3.05
C LYS A 60 -14.88 18.48 -3.96
N ALA A 61 -15.02 17.87 -5.14
CA ALA A 61 -16.23 17.97 -5.95
C ALA A 61 -17.43 17.38 -5.18
N LYS A 62 -18.62 17.93 -5.43
CA LYS A 62 -19.86 17.30 -4.97
C LYS A 62 -20.40 16.40 -6.07
N PRO A 63 -20.66 15.11 -5.80
CA PRO A 63 -21.13 14.18 -6.81
C PRO A 63 -22.34 14.72 -7.60
N GLY A 64 -22.22 14.73 -8.93
CA GLY A 64 -23.31 15.08 -9.86
C GLY A 64 -23.60 16.59 -10.01
N GLU A 65 -22.80 17.47 -9.42
CA GLU A 65 -22.96 18.93 -9.56
C GLU A 65 -22.34 19.49 -10.86
N PHE A 66 -21.56 18.70 -11.61
CA PHE A 66 -20.82 19.17 -12.80
C PHE A 66 -19.86 20.32 -12.44
N TRP A 67 -19.23 20.20 -11.28
CA TRP A 67 -18.29 21.18 -10.74
C TRP A 67 -17.07 20.45 -10.19
N VAL A 68 -15.92 20.71 -10.79
CA VAL A 68 -14.61 20.17 -10.41
C VAL A 68 -13.84 21.28 -9.71
N LYS A 69 -13.48 21.05 -8.46
CA LYS A 69 -12.57 21.93 -7.72
C LYS A 69 -11.18 21.32 -7.77
N TYR A 70 -10.18 22.10 -8.16
CA TYR A 70 -8.83 21.57 -8.31
C TYR A 70 -7.79 22.56 -7.80
N ASN A 71 -6.66 22.01 -7.37
CA ASN A 71 -5.43 22.75 -7.14
C ASN A 71 -4.27 21.94 -7.73
N PRO A 72 -3.55 22.44 -8.74
CA PRO A 72 -2.44 21.71 -9.33
C PRO A 72 -1.34 21.32 -8.35
N THR A 73 -1.19 22.04 -7.24
CA THR A 73 -0.16 21.75 -6.22
C THR A 73 -0.66 20.84 -5.10
N SER A 74 -1.96 20.53 -5.02
CA SER A 74 -2.47 19.64 -3.95
C SER A 74 -2.13 18.16 -4.19
N VAL A 75 -1.57 17.84 -5.36
CA VAL A 75 -1.06 16.52 -5.72
C VAL A 75 0.47 16.45 -5.61
N ASP A 76 1.14 17.56 -5.28
CA ASP A 76 2.59 17.56 -5.09
C ASP A 76 2.96 16.64 -3.94
N GLY A 77 3.88 15.71 -4.20
CA GLY A 77 4.30 14.70 -3.23
C GLY A 77 3.31 13.56 -3.05
N LYS A 78 2.13 13.57 -3.69
CA LYS A 78 1.23 12.42 -3.68
C LYS A 78 1.78 11.31 -4.56
N CYS A 79 1.70 10.10 -4.06
CA CYS A 79 2.06 8.87 -4.75
C CYS A 79 0.83 7.96 -4.87
N LEU A 80 0.92 6.95 -5.71
CA LEU A 80 -0.04 5.86 -5.84
C LEU A 80 0.74 4.54 -5.84
N ILE A 81 0.09 3.48 -5.37
CA ILE A 81 0.64 2.12 -5.44
C ILE A 81 -0.05 1.35 -6.57
N GLY A 82 0.76 0.79 -7.47
CA GLY A 82 0.30 -0.08 -8.54
C GLY A 82 -0.12 -1.47 -8.07
N SER A 83 -0.78 -2.19 -8.98
CA SER A 83 -1.15 -3.60 -8.78
C SER A 83 0.03 -4.53 -8.60
N ASP A 84 1.20 -4.12 -9.03
CA ASP A 84 2.47 -4.80 -8.91
C ASP A 84 3.30 -4.20 -7.77
N GLY A 85 2.65 -3.52 -6.80
CA GLY A 85 3.29 -2.82 -5.70
C GLY A 85 4.12 -1.60 -6.10
N THR A 86 4.25 -1.27 -7.39
CA THR A 86 5.13 -0.18 -7.85
C THR A 86 4.58 1.17 -7.40
N ILE A 87 5.43 1.95 -6.72
CA ILE A 87 5.09 3.31 -6.30
C ILE A 87 5.32 4.27 -7.45
N ALA A 88 4.28 5.00 -7.83
CA ALA A 88 4.35 6.04 -8.86
C ALA A 88 3.86 7.39 -8.33
N THR A 89 4.33 8.50 -8.91
CA THR A 89 3.80 9.82 -8.57
C THR A 89 2.36 9.97 -9.05
N TYR A 90 1.47 10.43 -8.16
CA TYR A 90 0.09 10.75 -8.51
C TYR A 90 0.04 12.06 -9.28
N SER A 91 -0.28 11.96 -10.57
CA SER A 91 -0.22 13.09 -11.49
C SER A 91 -1.45 14.00 -11.38
N PHE A 92 -1.28 15.26 -11.80
CA PHE A 92 -2.41 16.19 -11.93
C PHE A 92 -3.46 15.69 -12.91
N GLU A 93 -3.03 15.01 -13.97
CA GLU A 93 -3.88 14.38 -14.98
C GLU A 93 -4.83 13.35 -14.35
N GLN A 94 -4.32 12.50 -13.46
CA GLN A 94 -5.12 11.52 -12.73
C GLN A 94 -6.07 12.19 -11.74
N ALA A 95 -5.58 13.17 -10.96
CA ALA A 95 -6.44 13.91 -10.03
C ALA A 95 -7.60 14.64 -10.73
N ILE A 96 -7.35 15.25 -11.89
CA ILE A 96 -8.40 15.89 -12.68
C ILE A 96 -9.39 14.86 -13.22
N MET A 97 -8.90 13.70 -13.70
CA MET A 97 -9.76 12.62 -14.15
C MET A 97 -10.68 12.12 -13.02
N HIS A 98 -10.13 11.89 -11.83
CA HIS A 98 -10.87 11.48 -10.64
C HIS A 98 -12.00 12.46 -10.29
N GLU A 99 -11.71 13.76 -10.21
CA GLU A 99 -12.73 14.78 -9.91
C GLU A 99 -13.79 14.92 -11.02
N ILE A 100 -13.41 14.69 -12.29
CA ILE A 100 -14.38 14.68 -13.41
C ILE A 100 -15.38 13.53 -13.26
N LEU A 101 -14.91 12.34 -12.85
CA LEU A 101 -15.79 11.18 -12.63
C LEU A 101 -16.84 11.52 -11.56
N HIS A 102 -16.45 12.10 -10.43
CA HIS A 102 -17.39 12.60 -9.42
C HIS A 102 -18.40 13.60 -9.99
N ALA A 103 -17.90 14.61 -10.68
CA ALA A 103 -18.73 15.71 -11.16
C ALA A 103 -19.76 15.26 -12.21
N VAL A 104 -19.40 14.30 -13.07
CA VAL A 104 -20.19 13.91 -14.25
C VAL A 104 -21.00 12.63 -14.02
N VAL A 105 -20.39 11.58 -13.47
CA VAL A 105 -21.05 10.28 -13.22
C VAL A 105 -21.90 10.37 -11.95
N GLY A 106 -21.47 11.17 -10.96
CA GLY A 106 -22.20 11.37 -9.71
C GLY A 106 -22.12 10.17 -8.77
N VAL A 107 -21.09 9.35 -8.93
CA VAL A 107 -20.72 8.31 -7.98
C VAL A 107 -19.87 8.91 -6.86
N ASP A 108 -20.02 8.34 -5.68
CA ASP A 108 -19.25 8.68 -4.48
C ASP A 108 -18.08 7.72 -4.34
N ASP A 109 -17.25 8.06 -3.37
CA ASP A 109 -16.06 7.34 -2.99
C ASP A 109 -16.27 6.00 -2.27
N GLY A 110 -17.37 5.29 -2.55
CA GLY A 110 -17.81 4.20 -1.66
C GLY A 110 -18.34 4.72 -0.32
N GLU A 111 -18.75 3.82 0.59
CA GLU A 111 -19.63 4.14 1.73
C GLU A 111 -19.16 5.31 2.64
N LYS A 112 -19.93 6.40 2.63
CA LYS A 112 -20.13 7.38 3.73
C LYS A 112 -18.92 7.58 4.65
N ASP A 113 -18.05 8.50 4.26
CA ASP A 113 -16.97 9.01 5.13
C ASP A 113 -15.84 8.01 5.40
N GLY A 114 -15.49 7.16 4.44
CA GLY A 114 -14.31 6.30 4.52
C GLY A 114 -14.49 5.04 5.36
N ILE A 115 -15.70 4.73 5.83
CA ILE A 115 -15.92 3.54 6.66
C ILE A 115 -15.65 2.29 5.79
N PRO A 116 -14.64 1.48 6.12
CA PRO A 116 -14.38 0.23 5.41
C PRO A 116 -15.61 -0.67 5.50
N PRO A 117 -15.72 -1.66 4.61
CA PRO A 117 -16.97 -2.35 4.44
C PRO A 117 -17.46 -2.99 5.73
N ASN A 118 -18.78 -2.98 5.88
CA ASN A 118 -19.45 -3.38 7.11
C ASN A 118 -19.06 -4.79 7.56
N LEU A 119 -18.10 -4.82 8.51
CA LEU A 119 -17.48 -5.99 9.16
C LEU A 119 -18.50 -6.96 9.80
N LEU A 120 -19.75 -6.52 9.99
CA LEU A 120 -20.83 -7.34 10.57
C LEU A 120 -21.74 -7.98 9.53
N THR A 121 -21.66 -7.55 8.26
CA THR A 121 -22.61 -7.97 7.21
C THR A 121 -21.99 -8.80 6.09
N GLY A 122 -20.67 -8.90 6.02
CA GLY A 122 -19.96 -9.72 5.02
C GLY A 122 -20.18 -9.25 3.58
N LYS A 123 -20.36 -7.94 3.37
CA LYS A 123 -20.39 -7.32 2.05
C LYS A 123 -19.28 -6.30 1.99
N TYR A 124 -18.33 -6.56 1.10
CA TYR A 124 -17.14 -5.74 0.99
C TYR A 124 -17.13 -4.94 -0.32
N ASP A 125 -17.24 -3.61 -0.22
CA ASP A 125 -16.93 -2.70 -1.31
C ASP A 125 -15.60 -2.03 -1.01
N TYR A 126 -14.52 -2.67 -1.45
CA TYR A 126 -13.17 -2.19 -1.20
C TYR A 126 -12.81 -0.99 -2.08
N VAL A 127 -13.46 -0.80 -3.22
CA VAL A 127 -12.95 0.07 -4.30
C VAL A 127 -13.89 1.22 -4.62
N GLY A 128 -15.20 1.06 -4.41
CA GLY A 128 -16.23 1.98 -4.86
C GLY A 128 -16.22 2.24 -6.38
N ASP A 129 -17.24 2.96 -6.85
CA ASP A 129 -17.50 3.04 -8.30
C ASP A 129 -16.55 4.01 -9.03
N THR A 130 -16.12 5.12 -8.41
CA THR A 130 -15.25 6.12 -9.08
C THR A 130 -13.86 5.55 -9.34
N VAL A 131 -13.23 4.94 -8.33
CA VAL A 131 -11.87 4.39 -8.46
C VAL A 131 -11.84 3.18 -9.40
N ARG A 132 -12.92 2.38 -9.45
CA ARG A 132 -13.06 1.32 -10.46
C ARG A 132 -13.01 1.89 -11.88
N ASP A 133 -13.78 2.94 -12.15
CA ASP A 133 -13.81 3.58 -13.47
C ASP A 133 -12.46 4.26 -13.78
N GLU A 134 -11.80 4.85 -12.78
CA GLU A 134 -10.46 5.43 -12.90
C GLU A 134 -9.42 4.40 -13.35
N GLN A 135 -9.38 3.24 -12.69
CA GLN A 135 -8.44 2.15 -13.01
C GLN A 135 -8.65 1.59 -14.43
N LEU A 136 -9.91 1.48 -14.87
CA LEU A 136 -10.22 1.09 -16.24
C LEU A 136 -9.70 2.10 -17.26
N ILE A 137 -9.85 3.40 -16.99
CA ILE A 137 -9.33 4.45 -17.86
C ILE A 137 -7.80 4.38 -17.94
N VAL A 138 -7.11 4.25 -16.80
CA VAL A 138 -5.64 4.12 -16.77
C VAL A 138 -5.17 2.89 -17.56
N ALA A 139 -5.86 1.75 -17.42
CA ALA A 139 -5.55 0.53 -18.17
C ALA A 139 -5.75 0.72 -19.68
N GLU A 140 -6.84 1.37 -20.11
CA GLU A 140 -7.09 1.69 -21.52
C GLU A 140 -6.07 2.67 -22.10
N MET A 141 -5.49 3.53 -21.26
CA MET A 141 -4.39 4.42 -21.64
C MET A 141 -3.02 3.72 -21.72
N GLY A 142 -2.96 2.41 -21.43
CA GLY A 142 -1.73 1.63 -21.41
C GLY A 142 -0.85 1.89 -20.18
N GLY A 143 -1.44 2.41 -19.11
CA GLY A 143 -0.75 2.63 -17.83
C GLY A 143 -0.54 1.32 -17.05
N PRO A 144 0.55 1.20 -16.28
CA PRO A 144 0.90 -0.02 -15.55
C PRO A 144 0.22 -0.13 -14.18
N HIS A 145 -1.12 -0.16 -14.08
CA HIS A 145 -1.78 -0.14 -12.75
C HIS A 145 -3.13 -0.88 -12.68
N TYR A 146 -3.35 -1.91 -13.50
CA TYR A 146 -4.60 -2.65 -13.44
C TYR A 146 -4.58 -3.70 -12.32
N VAL A 147 -5.23 -3.38 -11.21
CA VAL A 147 -5.80 -4.39 -10.31
C VAL A 147 -7.27 -4.57 -10.66
N ASP A 148 -7.76 -5.80 -10.51
CA ASP A 148 -9.20 -6.07 -10.60
C ASP A 148 -9.97 -5.30 -9.50
N ARG A 149 -9.29 -4.90 -8.41
CA ARG A 149 -9.86 -4.16 -7.27
C ARG A 149 -8.81 -3.30 -6.48
N ALA A 150 -8.45 -2.03 -6.75
CA ALA A 150 -7.67 -1.22 -5.76
C ALA A 150 -8.56 -0.24 -4.99
N SER A 151 -8.35 -0.11 -3.68
CA SER A 151 -9.20 0.67 -2.79
C SER A 151 -8.95 2.18 -2.82
N TYR A 152 -9.99 2.85 -2.31
CA TYR A 152 -10.28 4.26 -2.19
C TYR A 152 -9.17 5.20 -1.70
N HIS A 153 -8.11 4.67 -1.09
CA HIS A 153 -7.04 5.47 -0.50
C HIS A 153 -5.64 4.99 -0.88
N SER A 154 -5.50 4.33 -2.04
CA SER A 154 -4.18 3.89 -2.57
C SER A 154 -3.18 5.04 -2.85
N THR A 155 -3.48 6.27 -2.43
CA THR A 155 -2.55 7.39 -2.50
C THR A 155 -1.81 7.59 -1.19
N LEU A 156 -0.50 7.68 -1.29
CA LEU A 156 0.42 8.00 -0.21
C LEU A 156 0.93 9.43 -0.39
N TYR A 157 1.60 9.98 0.62
CA TYR A 157 2.57 11.05 0.42
C TYR A 157 4.00 10.50 0.37
N ASP A 158 4.91 11.26 -0.23
CA ASP A 158 6.35 10.95 -0.33
C ASP A 158 6.99 10.57 1.02
N TRP A 159 6.68 11.30 2.08
CA TRP A 159 7.16 10.99 3.42
C TRP A 159 6.56 9.70 4.02
N GLN A 160 5.37 9.28 3.58
CA GLN A 160 4.77 7.98 3.95
C GLN A 160 5.37 6.83 3.14
N VAL A 161 5.80 7.11 1.91
CA VAL A 161 6.60 6.16 1.12
C VAL A 161 7.94 5.91 1.81
N GLU A 162 8.59 6.97 2.29
CA GLU A 162 9.86 6.86 3.02
C GLU A 162 9.74 6.00 4.30
N SER A 163 8.61 6.03 5.00
CA SER A 163 8.41 5.19 6.20
C SER A 163 8.25 3.70 5.91
N LEU A 164 7.97 3.33 4.65
CA LEU A 164 7.89 1.93 4.21
C LEU A 164 9.24 1.40 3.70
N ASP A 165 10.33 2.17 3.88
CA ASP A 165 11.68 1.84 3.43
C ASP A 165 11.78 1.54 1.92
N VAL A 166 10.91 2.18 1.12
CA VAL A 166 10.88 2.10 -0.35
C VAL A 166 10.86 3.49 -0.96
N ALA A 167 11.23 3.59 -2.24
CA ALA A 167 11.23 4.84 -3.00
C ALA A 167 10.25 4.81 -4.19
N VAL A 168 9.95 6.00 -4.73
CA VAL A 168 9.18 6.11 -5.99
C VAL A 168 9.93 5.38 -7.12
N GLY A 169 9.21 4.47 -7.78
CA GLY A 169 9.73 3.57 -8.81
C GLY A 169 10.13 2.18 -8.30
N GLU A 170 10.15 1.98 -6.98
CA GLU A 170 10.33 0.65 -6.36
C GLU A 170 8.97 0.00 -6.10
N SER A 171 8.99 -1.30 -5.81
CA SER A 171 7.79 -2.10 -5.60
C SER A 171 7.78 -2.73 -4.22
N LEU A 172 6.62 -2.65 -3.56
CA LEU A 172 6.32 -3.37 -2.30
C LEU A 172 6.03 -4.86 -2.51
N THR A 173 6.09 -5.37 -3.75
CA THR A 173 5.77 -6.77 -4.06
C THR A 173 6.82 -7.40 -4.98
N ASP A 174 7.97 -6.72 -5.17
CA ASP A 174 8.98 -7.07 -6.18
C ASP A 174 8.41 -7.18 -7.61
N GLY A 175 7.30 -6.49 -7.89
CA GLY A 175 6.60 -6.51 -9.17
C GLY A 175 5.62 -7.67 -9.33
N GLU A 176 5.40 -8.48 -8.30
CA GLU A 176 4.40 -9.54 -8.33
C GLU A 176 2.98 -8.94 -8.24
N PRO A 177 2.07 -9.29 -9.16
CA PRO A 177 0.76 -8.65 -9.23
C PRO A 177 -0.17 -9.15 -8.13
N VAL A 178 -0.72 -8.21 -7.35
CA VAL A 178 -1.82 -8.43 -6.41
C VAL A 178 -3.17 -8.12 -7.06
N LYS A 179 -4.26 -8.58 -6.44
CA LYS A 179 -5.64 -8.31 -6.84
C LYS A 179 -6.28 -7.17 -6.08
N LEU A 180 -5.75 -6.85 -4.90
CA LEU A 180 -6.21 -5.76 -4.08
C LEU A 180 -5.05 -4.99 -3.47
N VAL A 181 -5.12 -3.66 -3.54
CA VAL A 181 -4.25 -2.77 -2.78
C VAL A 181 -5.12 -1.98 -1.83
N LEU A 182 -4.88 -2.12 -0.52
CA LEU A 182 -5.47 -1.32 0.54
C LEU A 182 -4.36 -0.55 1.24
N VAL A 183 -4.57 0.75 1.41
CA VAL A 183 -3.77 1.61 2.25
C VAL A 183 -4.72 2.19 3.28
N ASP A 184 -4.28 2.23 4.54
CA ASP A 184 -5.03 2.82 5.64
C ASP A 184 -5.57 4.22 5.31
N ASP A 185 -6.74 4.52 5.85
CA ASP A 185 -7.60 5.62 5.44
C ASP A 185 -7.28 6.98 6.09
N LEU A 186 -6.04 7.24 6.53
CA LEU A 186 -5.60 8.57 7.03
C LEU A 186 -6.54 9.15 8.13
N GLY A 187 -7.26 8.27 8.84
CA GLY A 187 -8.28 8.59 9.82
C GLY A 187 -7.70 8.87 11.21
N ALA A 188 -6.92 9.96 11.34
CA ALA A 188 -6.21 10.42 12.55
C ALA A 188 -7.02 10.60 13.87
N LYS A 189 -8.25 10.11 13.97
CA LYS A 189 -9.07 10.09 15.19
C LYS A 189 -9.09 8.74 15.91
N LEU A 190 -8.61 7.64 15.32
CA LEU A 190 -8.69 6.32 15.97
C LEU A 190 -7.33 5.66 16.28
N HIS A 191 -6.22 6.15 15.70
CA HIS A 191 -4.85 5.68 16.03
C HIS A 191 -4.70 4.15 15.95
N GLY A 192 -5.26 3.57 14.89
CA GLY A 192 -5.30 2.14 14.67
C GLY A 192 -6.60 1.70 14.02
N ASP A 193 -6.49 1.23 12.79
CA ASP A 193 -7.62 0.78 11.97
C ASP A 193 -7.59 -0.74 11.77
N ALA A 194 -8.73 -1.28 11.35
CA ALA A 194 -8.88 -2.71 11.13
C ALA A 194 -9.05 -2.98 9.64
N ILE A 195 -8.02 -3.57 9.03
CA ILE A 195 -8.04 -4.02 7.64
C ILE A 195 -8.30 -5.54 7.65
N ASP A 196 -9.44 -5.97 7.09
CA ASP A 196 -9.83 -7.39 7.08
C ASP A 196 -10.23 -7.82 5.66
N THR A 197 -9.45 -8.73 5.09
CA THR A 197 -9.64 -9.30 3.75
C THR A 197 -9.78 -10.82 3.79
N ARG A 198 -10.15 -11.39 4.94
CA ARG A 198 -10.29 -12.85 5.14
C ARG A 198 -11.33 -13.54 4.26
N ASP A 199 -12.22 -12.77 3.63
CA ASP A 199 -13.18 -13.27 2.65
C ASP A 199 -12.59 -13.40 1.24
N LEU A 200 -11.35 -12.93 1.02
CA LEU A 200 -10.62 -13.04 -0.23
C LEU A 200 -9.72 -14.28 -0.25
N SER A 201 -9.45 -14.74 -1.47
CA SER A 201 -8.53 -15.86 -1.75
C SER A 201 -7.45 -15.49 -2.77
N ASP A 202 -7.41 -14.20 -3.13
CA ASP A 202 -6.52 -13.67 -4.14
C ASP A 202 -5.45 -12.83 -3.40
N PRO A 203 -4.19 -12.81 -3.90
CA PRO A 203 -3.13 -11.97 -3.33
C PRO A 203 -3.54 -10.51 -3.10
N VAL A 204 -3.22 -9.97 -1.93
CA VAL A 204 -3.48 -8.58 -1.56
C VAL A 204 -2.20 -7.86 -1.13
N LEU A 205 -2.20 -6.53 -1.23
CA LEU A 205 -1.22 -5.63 -0.64
C LEU A 205 -1.94 -4.73 0.37
N LEU A 206 -1.63 -4.88 1.65
CA LEU A 206 -2.23 -4.11 2.75
C LEU A 206 -1.14 -3.26 3.44
N VAL A 207 -1.41 -1.96 3.63
CA VAL A 207 -0.46 -1.01 4.22
C VAL A 207 -1.16 -0.20 5.33
N GLY A 208 -0.70 -0.32 6.58
CA GLY A 208 -1.25 0.36 7.77
C GLY A 208 -0.80 1.82 7.96
N LEU A 209 0.41 2.16 7.50
CA LEU A 209 0.99 3.52 7.58
C LEU A 209 1.28 4.01 9.01
N GLU A 210 0.43 4.82 9.62
CA GLU A 210 0.65 5.38 10.96
C GLU A 210 -0.52 4.96 11.85
N GLY A 211 -0.26 4.30 12.97
CA GLY A 211 -1.32 3.83 13.84
C GLY A 211 -0.97 2.53 14.53
N ASN A 212 -1.89 2.02 15.36
CA ASN A 212 -1.78 0.67 15.90
C ASN A 212 -2.80 -0.20 15.17
N ASP A 213 -2.42 -0.77 14.04
CA ASP A 213 -3.34 -1.39 13.10
C ASP A 213 -3.58 -2.86 13.41
N LEU A 214 -4.78 -3.32 13.05
CA LEU A 214 -5.16 -4.73 13.03
C LEU A 214 -5.36 -5.16 11.59
N ILE A 215 -4.36 -5.82 11.03
CA ILE A 215 -4.38 -6.32 9.65
C ILE A 215 -4.64 -7.83 9.66
N ARG A 216 -5.64 -8.26 8.89
CA ARG A 216 -6.00 -9.68 8.71
C ARG A 216 -6.19 -9.97 7.23
N ALA A 217 -5.23 -10.69 6.67
CA ALA A 217 -5.34 -11.19 5.32
C ALA A 217 -5.96 -12.58 5.27
N GLY A 218 -6.28 -13.03 4.06
CA GLY A 218 -7.18 -14.14 3.80
C GLY A 218 -6.42 -15.37 3.34
N ALA A 219 -6.87 -15.94 2.23
CA ALA A 219 -6.02 -16.85 1.49
C ALA A 219 -5.35 -16.09 0.34
N GLY A 220 -4.17 -16.54 -0.09
CA GLY A 220 -3.39 -15.83 -1.12
C GLY A 220 -1.94 -15.72 -0.68
N ASN A 221 -1.05 -15.29 -1.57
CA ASN A 221 0.30 -14.91 -1.18
C ASN A 221 0.28 -13.40 -1.00
N ASP A 222 0.07 -12.97 0.23
CA ASP A 222 -0.28 -11.59 0.56
C ASP A 222 0.95 -10.78 0.97
N TYR A 223 0.88 -9.46 0.80
CA TYR A 223 1.94 -8.51 1.15
C TYR A 223 1.41 -7.52 2.18
N LEU A 224 1.90 -7.61 3.41
CA LEU A 224 1.34 -6.92 4.57
C LEU A 224 2.40 -6.04 5.22
N TYR A 225 2.09 -4.75 5.37
CA TYR A 225 2.96 -3.76 5.98
C TYR A 225 2.21 -3.03 7.09
N GLY A 226 2.71 -3.12 8.32
CA GLY A 226 2.18 -2.39 9.48
C GLY A 226 2.46 -0.91 9.36
N GLY A 227 3.75 -0.55 9.40
CA GLY A 227 4.20 0.82 9.24
C GLY A 227 4.74 1.36 10.55
N VAL A 228 4.28 2.52 10.97
CA VAL A 228 4.66 3.17 12.23
C VAL A 228 3.57 2.94 13.26
N GLY A 229 3.92 2.24 14.33
CA GLY A 229 3.11 2.06 15.52
C GLY A 229 3.02 0.58 15.90
N SER A 230 2.23 0.27 16.93
CA SER A 230 2.19 -1.09 17.48
C SER A 230 1.12 -1.94 16.81
N ASP A 231 1.51 -2.64 15.76
CA ASP A 231 0.60 -3.34 14.88
C ASP A 231 0.35 -4.79 15.29
N THR A 232 -0.74 -5.35 14.78
CA THR A 232 -1.03 -6.78 14.87
C THR A 232 -1.46 -7.29 13.50
N ILE A 233 -0.63 -8.13 12.89
CA ILE A 233 -0.78 -8.58 11.51
C ILE A 233 -0.91 -10.10 11.46
N PHE A 234 -1.93 -10.59 10.75
CA PHE A 234 -2.16 -12.01 10.46
C PHE A 234 -2.09 -12.24 8.94
N GLY A 235 -1.13 -13.08 8.52
CA GLY A 235 -0.89 -13.49 7.12
C GLY A 235 -2.06 -14.28 6.54
N GLY A 236 -2.45 -15.36 7.20
CA GLY A 236 -3.57 -16.19 6.79
C GLY A 236 -3.10 -17.46 6.09
N ASP A 237 -3.76 -17.86 5.01
CA ASP A 237 -3.41 -19.06 4.25
C ASP A 237 -2.64 -18.69 2.97
N GLY A 238 -1.38 -19.11 2.84
CA GLY A 238 -0.56 -18.94 1.63
C GLY A 238 0.88 -18.57 1.99
N ASP A 239 1.73 -18.35 0.98
CA ASP A 239 3.11 -17.95 1.25
C ASP A 239 3.17 -16.42 1.33
N ASP A 240 3.10 -15.88 2.55
CA ASP A 240 2.89 -14.43 2.79
C ASP A 240 4.20 -13.66 3.04
N TRP A 241 4.18 -12.36 2.72
CA TRP A 241 5.15 -11.37 3.19
C TRP A 241 4.52 -10.49 4.26
N VAL A 242 5.07 -10.50 5.46
CA VAL A 242 4.56 -9.77 6.62
C VAL A 242 5.66 -8.88 7.19
N ALA A 243 5.46 -7.58 7.25
CA ALA A 243 6.40 -6.62 7.84
C ALA A 243 5.72 -5.74 8.89
N GLY A 244 6.28 -5.67 10.09
CA GLY A 244 5.84 -4.77 11.16
C GLY A 244 6.31 -3.33 10.93
N ASN A 245 7.57 -3.19 10.50
CA ASN A 245 8.30 -1.94 10.27
C ASN A 245 8.81 -1.26 11.55
N ALA A 246 8.04 -0.44 12.25
CA ALA A 246 8.55 0.33 13.37
C ALA A 246 7.61 0.31 14.58
N ASP A 247 8.22 0.28 15.77
CA ASP A 247 7.61 0.13 17.09
C ASP A 247 7.32 -1.35 17.45
N PHE A 248 6.39 -1.61 18.38
CA PHE A 248 6.18 -2.93 18.96
C PHE A 248 5.13 -3.72 18.18
N ASP A 249 5.55 -4.69 17.38
CA ASP A 249 4.64 -5.42 16.50
C ASP A 249 4.35 -6.85 16.94
N LYS A 250 3.18 -7.35 16.54
CA LYS A 250 2.81 -8.77 16.66
C LYS A 250 2.46 -9.33 15.30
N LEU A 251 3.33 -10.19 14.81
CA LEU A 251 3.29 -10.69 13.45
C LEU A 251 3.09 -12.20 13.46
N PHE A 252 2.10 -12.66 12.71
CA PHE A 252 1.73 -14.06 12.59
C PHE A 252 1.68 -14.42 11.11
N GLY A 253 2.59 -15.30 10.64
CA GLY A 253 2.53 -15.82 9.26
C GLY A 253 1.30 -16.70 9.03
N GLU A 254 0.96 -17.51 10.04
CA GLU A 254 -0.13 -18.48 10.00
C GLU A 254 0.15 -19.69 9.11
N ALA A 255 -0.49 -19.88 7.95
CA ALA A 255 -0.40 -21.14 7.22
C ALA A 255 0.25 -20.98 5.84
N GLY A 256 1.51 -21.39 5.72
CA GLY A 256 2.25 -21.43 4.45
C GLY A 256 3.74 -21.29 4.70
N ASN A 257 4.50 -20.87 3.70
CA ASN A 257 5.93 -20.59 3.85
C ASN A 257 6.12 -19.07 3.87
N ASP A 258 6.03 -18.50 5.06
CA ASP A 258 5.91 -17.05 5.22
C ASP A 258 7.28 -16.39 5.38
N TYR A 259 7.37 -15.12 4.98
CA TYR A 259 8.45 -14.22 5.28
C TYR A 259 7.96 -13.15 6.26
N VAL A 260 8.40 -13.22 7.52
CA VAL A 260 7.94 -12.33 8.59
C VAL A 260 9.09 -11.45 9.07
N VAL A 261 8.94 -10.13 8.97
CA VAL A 261 9.92 -9.11 9.34
C VAL A 261 9.40 -8.27 10.50
N GLY A 262 10.11 -8.26 11.63
CA GLY A 262 9.78 -7.38 12.76
C GLY A 262 10.01 -5.93 12.39
N GLY A 263 11.28 -5.58 12.22
CA GLY A 263 11.71 -4.23 11.91
C GLY A 263 12.40 -3.61 13.11
N LYS A 264 12.05 -2.39 13.48
CA LYS A 264 12.60 -1.67 14.63
C LYS A 264 11.65 -1.81 15.82
N GLY A 265 12.14 -2.25 16.98
CA GLY A 265 11.33 -2.36 18.20
C GLY A 265 11.47 -3.70 18.92
N ASP A 266 10.61 -3.94 19.91
CA ASP A 266 10.56 -5.20 20.67
C ASP A 266 9.51 -6.15 20.04
N ASP A 267 9.80 -6.86 18.96
CA ASP A 267 8.73 -7.52 18.20
C ASP A 267 8.35 -8.92 18.68
N ILE A 268 7.16 -9.39 18.31
CA ILE A 268 6.72 -10.78 18.47
C ILE A 268 6.42 -11.35 17.08
N LEU A 269 7.26 -12.28 16.63
CA LEU A 269 7.12 -12.97 15.35
C LEU A 269 6.79 -14.43 15.56
N ILE A 270 5.69 -14.88 14.96
CA ILE A 270 5.27 -16.28 14.94
C ILE A 270 5.11 -16.73 13.50
N GLY A 271 5.92 -17.69 13.04
CA GLY A 271 5.89 -18.21 11.67
C GLY A 271 4.56 -18.91 11.40
N GLY A 272 4.27 -19.96 12.16
CA GLY A 272 2.99 -20.66 12.09
C GLY A 272 3.16 -22.10 11.64
N THR A 273 2.44 -22.52 10.61
CA THR A 273 2.54 -23.86 10.02
C THR A 273 3.11 -23.73 8.62
N GLY A 274 4.16 -24.48 8.29
CA GLY A 274 4.81 -24.38 6.99
C GLY A 274 5.86 -25.46 6.81
N ASN A 275 6.42 -25.58 5.60
CA ASN A 275 7.62 -26.40 5.46
C ASN A 275 8.89 -25.58 5.69
N VAL A 276 8.88 -24.29 5.33
CA VAL A 276 9.97 -23.32 5.54
C VAL A 276 9.41 -21.93 5.83
N ASN A 277 9.33 -21.51 7.09
CA ASN A 277 9.11 -20.09 7.39
C ASN A 277 10.45 -19.36 7.44
N GLN A 278 10.47 -18.11 7.01
CA GLN A 278 11.57 -17.18 7.18
C GLN A 278 11.15 -16.08 8.17
N LEU A 279 11.78 -16.06 9.35
CA LEU A 279 11.55 -15.02 10.35
C LEU A 279 12.78 -14.14 10.42
N ASP A 280 12.64 -12.89 10.01
CA ASP A 280 13.69 -11.89 9.97
C ASP A 280 13.44 -10.84 11.04
N ILE A 281 14.40 -10.62 11.93
CA ILE A 281 14.31 -9.51 12.89
C ILE A 281 14.98 -8.24 12.38
N SER A 282 15.42 -8.21 11.12
CA SER A 282 16.27 -7.18 10.48
C SER A 282 16.41 -5.88 11.28
N THR A 283 17.28 -5.89 12.29
CA THR A 283 17.55 -4.73 13.12
C THR A 283 18.49 -3.84 12.31
N LEU A 284 17.94 -2.98 11.45
CA LEU A 284 18.70 -1.89 10.83
C LEU A 284 19.01 -0.82 11.89
N HIS A 285 19.76 -1.18 12.93
CA HIS A 285 20.18 -0.26 13.97
C HIS A 285 21.69 -0.08 14.01
N SER A 286 22.09 1.19 14.06
CA SER A 286 23.46 1.67 13.91
C SER A 286 24.18 1.90 15.24
N GLU A 287 23.70 1.35 16.35
CA GLU A 287 24.31 1.60 17.66
C GLU A 287 24.43 0.34 18.54
N TRP A 288 25.47 0.35 19.37
CA TRP A 288 25.87 -0.72 20.28
C TRP A 288 24.78 -0.96 21.33
N TYR A 289 23.93 -1.97 21.11
CA TYR A 289 22.88 -2.39 22.06
C TYR A 289 21.83 -1.28 22.29
N ASP A 290 20.82 -1.24 21.42
CA ASP A 290 19.61 -0.41 21.58
C ASP A 290 18.75 -0.84 22.79
N GLY A 291 18.89 -2.10 23.23
CA GLY A 291 18.10 -2.68 24.31
C GLY A 291 16.80 -3.31 23.83
N GLU A 292 16.63 -3.45 22.51
CA GLU A 292 15.49 -4.10 21.87
C GLU A 292 15.54 -5.62 22.07
N ARG A 293 14.36 -6.24 22.12
CA ARG A 293 14.17 -7.67 22.42
C ARG A 293 13.00 -8.24 21.63
N ASP A 294 13.35 -8.90 20.54
CA ASP A 294 12.39 -9.68 19.77
C ASP A 294 12.13 -11.06 20.37
N PHE A 295 10.91 -11.52 20.17
CA PHE A 295 10.48 -12.88 20.42
C PHE A 295 10.19 -13.58 19.09
N LEU A 296 10.87 -14.69 18.85
CA LEU A 296 10.75 -15.48 17.63
C LEU A 296 10.21 -16.87 17.95
N ASN A 297 9.17 -17.29 17.23
CA ASN A 297 8.65 -18.65 17.28
C ASN A 297 8.30 -19.15 15.88
N GLY A 298 9.09 -20.08 15.35
CA GLY A 298 8.87 -20.61 13.99
C GLY A 298 7.54 -21.37 13.85
N GLY A 299 7.10 -22.04 14.91
CA GLY A 299 5.87 -22.85 14.89
C GLY A 299 6.14 -24.29 14.46
N GLU A 300 5.25 -24.86 13.64
CA GLU A 300 5.38 -26.21 13.09
C GLU A 300 6.16 -26.19 11.77
N GLY A 301 7.00 -27.19 11.55
CA GLY A 301 7.79 -27.34 10.33
C GLY A 301 9.27 -27.07 10.51
N PHE A 302 9.96 -26.84 9.40
CA PHE A 302 11.31 -26.29 9.42
C PHE A 302 11.23 -24.78 9.32
N ASP A 303 11.95 -24.05 10.16
CA ASP A 303 11.94 -22.60 10.16
C ASP A 303 13.36 -22.08 10.02
N THR A 304 13.52 -20.95 9.35
CA THR A 304 14.77 -20.24 9.17
C THR A 304 14.67 -18.86 9.80
N PHE A 305 15.47 -18.61 10.82
CA PHE A 305 15.58 -17.26 11.39
C PHE A 305 16.75 -16.53 10.75
N TYR A 306 16.54 -15.27 10.34
CA TYR A 306 17.60 -14.35 9.93
C TYR A 306 17.74 -13.26 10.96
N MET A 307 18.98 -12.93 11.25
CA MET A 307 19.35 -11.88 12.18
C MET A 307 20.44 -11.07 11.50
N PHE A 308 20.17 -9.81 11.19
CA PHE A 308 21.11 -8.90 10.55
C PHE A 308 21.55 -7.85 11.57
N ALA A 309 22.82 -7.94 12.00
CA ALA A 309 23.43 -6.95 12.88
C ALA A 309 24.61 -6.30 12.16
N THR A 310 24.57 -4.98 11.99
CA THR A 310 25.62 -4.17 11.35
C THR A 310 26.83 -3.94 12.26
N GLU A 311 26.64 -3.94 13.58
CA GLU A 311 27.68 -3.68 14.59
C GLU A 311 27.85 -4.83 15.62
N GLY A 312 27.45 -6.05 15.25
CA GLY A 312 27.56 -7.25 16.09
C GLY A 312 26.29 -7.60 16.86
N PHE A 313 26.07 -8.89 17.12
CA PHE A 313 24.89 -9.40 17.83
C PHE A 313 25.19 -9.60 19.32
N TYR A 314 24.45 -8.90 20.21
CA TYR A 314 24.51 -9.08 21.66
C TYR A 314 23.17 -9.58 22.22
N GLY A 315 22.88 -10.86 22.01
CA GLY A 315 21.66 -11.50 22.52
C GLY A 315 21.85 -12.98 22.84
N SER A 316 20.82 -13.60 23.41
CA SER A 316 20.80 -15.03 23.70
C SER A 316 19.70 -15.70 22.87
N VAL A 317 20.10 -16.62 21.99
CA VAL A 317 19.14 -17.48 21.28
C VAL A 317 18.88 -18.71 22.13
N THR A 318 17.63 -18.88 22.57
CA THR A 318 17.18 -20.12 23.21
C THR A 318 16.31 -20.91 22.23
N SER A 319 16.92 -21.82 21.47
CA SER A 319 16.18 -22.79 20.65
C SER A 319 16.42 -24.22 21.12
N ASN A 320 15.47 -25.11 20.84
CA ASN A 320 15.57 -26.53 21.18
C ASN A 320 16.52 -27.31 20.25
N LYS A 321 16.78 -26.80 19.03
CA LYS A 321 17.77 -27.28 18.06
C LYS A 321 18.23 -26.09 17.20
N ALA A 322 19.42 -25.53 17.43
CA ALA A 322 20.02 -24.52 16.55
C ALA A 322 21.16 -25.15 15.76
N THR A 323 21.09 -25.05 14.43
CA THR A 323 22.24 -25.31 13.55
C THR A 323 22.82 -23.97 13.14
N TRP A 324 24.10 -23.73 13.42
CA TRP A 324 24.76 -22.44 13.19
C TRP A 324 25.52 -22.44 11.86
N ASN A 325 25.13 -21.58 10.92
CA ASN A 325 25.90 -21.29 9.71
C ASN A 325 26.17 -19.79 9.60
N ALA A 326 27.39 -19.36 9.97
CA ALA A 326 27.83 -17.98 9.72
C ALA A 326 28.16 -17.82 8.23
N LEU A 327 27.40 -17.01 7.49
CA LEU A 327 27.56 -16.91 6.03
C LEU A 327 28.78 -16.06 5.60
N GLN A 328 29.25 -15.08 6.38
CA GLN A 328 30.54 -14.40 6.14
C GLN A 328 31.16 -13.84 7.44
N LYS A 329 32.50 -13.77 7.49
CA LYS A 329 33.24 -12.93 8.46
C LYS A 329 33.56 -11.61 7.78
N SER A 330 33.16 -10.48 8.36
CA SER A 330 33.67 -9.17 7.98
C SER A 330 34.74 -8.75 8.98
N ASP A 331 35.97 -8.61 8.50
CA ASP A 331 37.14 -8.10 9.23
C ASP A 331 37.54 -6.79 8.56
N TRP A 332 36.99 -5.65 9.00
CA TRP A 332 37.30 -4.35 8.37
C TRP A 332 37.66 -3.20 9.30
N ILE A 333 37.74 -3.35 10.63
CA ILE A 333 38.34 -2.32 11.50
C ILE A 333 39.13 -2.97 12.65
N ASP A 334 40.45 -2.81 12.58
CA ASP A 334 41.49 -2.94 13.62
C ASP A 334 41.82 -4.29 14.31
N GLY A 335 40.94 -5.29 14.28
CA GLY A 335 41.25 -6.63 14.79
C GLY A 335 41.50 -6.69 16.32
N SER A 336 40.90 -5.78 17.09
CA SER A 336 41.02 -5.74 18.55
C SER A 336 39.77 -6.20 19.33
N ASP A 337 38.64 -6.38 18.66
CA ASP A 337 37.39 -6.92 19.18
C ASP A 337 36.80 -8.02 18.28
N HIS A 338 36.00 -8.89 18.88
CA HIS A 338 35.45 -10.08 18.22
C HIS A 338 34.11 -9.76 17.56
N ASP A 339 34.10 -8.82 16.64
CA ASP A 339 32.87 -8.38 16.00
C ASP A 339 32.49 -9.35 14.87
N TYR A 340 31.29 -9.92 14.99
CA TYR A 340 30.70 -10.78 13.98
C TYR A 340 29.56 -10.03 13.32
N ILE A 341 29.71 -9.64 12.04
CA ILE A 341 28.53 -9.56 11.15
C ILE A 341 28.11 -11.01 10.93
N ALA A 342 27.21 -11.51 11.78
CA ALA A 342 26.68 -12.85 11.62
C ALA A 342 25.28 -12.73 11.04
N ASN A 343 25.11 -13.14 9.78
CA ASN A 343 23.82 -13.68 9.35
C ASN A 343 23.64 -14.98 10.15
N ILE A 344 22.97 -14.88 11.30
CA ILE A 344 22.72 -16.05 12.13
C ILE A 344 21.51 -16.74 11.54
N GLN A 345 21.77 -17.73 10.68
CA GLN A 345 20.74 -18.66 10.27
C GLN A 345 20.54 -19.68 11.39
N ILE A 346 19.38 -19.67 12.04
CA ILE A 346 18.96 -20.77 12.91
C ILE A 346 17.92 -21.57 12.15
N THR A 347 18.17 -22.86 11.97
CA THR A 347 17.14 -23.78 11.49
C THR A 347 16.51 -24.52 12.66
N GLN A 348 15.21 -24.33 12.90
CA GLN A 348 14.44 -25.07 13.89
C GLN A 348 13.56 -26.10 13.17
N ASP A 349 13.40 -27.27 13.76
CA ASP A 349 12.49 -28.31 13.28
C ASP A 349 11.61 -28.75 14.45
N HIS A 350 10.31 -28.51 14.32
CA HIS A 350 9.29 -28.86 15.30
C HIS A 350 8.55 -30.16 14.95
N GLU A 351 9.27 -31.25 14.70
CA GLU A 351 8.69 -32.60 14.82
C GLU A 351 8.37 -32.92 16.31
N GLN A 352 7.10 -33.27 16.59
CA GLN A 352 6.54 -33.58 17.92
C GLN A 352 7.36 -34.56 18.78
#